data_AF-A0A409YD70-F1
#
_entry.id   AF-A0A409YD70-F1
#
_cell.length_a   1.000
_cell.length_b   1.000
_cell.length_c   1.000
_cell.angle_alpha   90.00
_cell.angle_beta   90.00
_cell.angle_gamma   90.00
#
_symmetry.space_group_name_H-M   'P 1'
#
loop_
_entity.id
_entity.type
_entity.pdbx_description
1 polymer ?
#
loop_
_entity_poly.entity_id
_entity_poly.type
_entity_poly.pdbx_seq_one_letter_code
_entity_poly.pdbx_strand_id
1 'polypeptide(L)'
;MYPARGLRTIAVHDSRYYFSQEFSFVGLSDLGYTGIQPRKDSSGKAVLHGAFSSFIANTTTYDGHCHLGADGGPGVSCSVERNGVYNRTYNFEVKTTGENLWVGTAVDIVTGERIHIGSYTVPGPSQGINRSQLSFVEWYLWNTTIRQTVTIFGDPTTTHAGSVGKQKAFYEGDGCVGQAAFHSESVMDGAEVNCGFTGQSA
;
A
#
# COMPACT_ATOMS: atom_id res chain seq x y z
N MET A 1 0.61 -6.50 -13.04
CA MET A 1 1.89 -6.18 -12.40
C MET A 1 1.70 -6.39 -10.89
N TYR A 2 2.64 -6.96 -10.16
CA TYR A 2 2.58 -7.02 -8.70
C TYR A 2 3.29 -5.78 -8.15
N PRO A 3 2.59 -4.83 -7.50
CA PRO A 3 3.28 -3.68 -6.92
C PRO A 3 4.25 -4.04 -5.78
N ALA A 4 4.28 -5.27 -5.26
CA ALA A 4 5.42 -5.73 -4.47
C ALA A 4 5.55 -7.23 -4.29
N ARG A 5 6.81 -7.63 -4.10
CA ARG A 5 7.15 -8.68 -3.16
C ARG A 5 7.18 -8.07 -1.75
N GLY A 6 6.15 -8.30 -0.95
CA GLY A 6 6.24 -8.27 0.50
C GLY A 6 6.33 -6.91 1.19
N LEU A 7 5.26 -6.56 1.89
CA LEU A 7 5.30 -5.63 3.00
C LEU A 7 5.45 -6.43 4.30
N ARG A 8 6.50 -6.18 5.09
CA ARG A 8 6.65 -6.74 6.44
C ARG A 8 6.80 -5.59 7.45
N THR A 9 5.87 -5.49 8.39
CA THR A 9 5.87 -4.45 9.43
C THR A 9 6.27 -5.04 10.78
N ILE A 10 7.16 -4.37 11.51
CA ILE A 10 7.48 -4.70 12.90
C ILE A 10 6.51 -3.93 13.81
N ALA A 11 5.49 -4.65 14.29
CA ALA A 11 4.86 -4.50 15.61
C ALA A 11 4.13 -3.20 15.98
N VAL A 12 3.76 -2.33 15.04
CA VAL A 12 2.89 -1.20 15.38
C VAL A 12 1.42 -1.53 15.13
N HIS A 13 0.73 -1.93 16.19
CA HIS A 13 -0.73 -2.16 16.22
C HIS A 13 -1.44 -0.81 16.39
N ASP A 14 -1.17 0.12 15.48
CA ASP A 14 -1.61 1.50 15.58
C ASP A 14 -2.35 1.89 14.31
N SER A 15 -3.59 2.33 14.48
CA SER A 15 -4.45 2.73 13.37
C SER A 15 -3.84 3.82 12.52
N ARG A 16 -2.95 4.64 13.09
CA ARG A 16 -2.48 5.92 12.53
C ARG A 16 -1.41 5.79 11.45
N TYR A 17 -0.90 4.58 11.23
CA TYR A 17 0.05 4.32 10.15
C TYR A 17 -0.64 3.82 8.89
N TYR A 18 -0.13 4.26 7.75
CA TYR A 18 -0.37 3.66 6.46
C TYR A 18 0.96 3.34 5.78
N PHE A 19 1.11 2.09 5.35
CA PHE A 19 2.27 1.64 4.57
C PHE A 19 1.80 1.39 3.14
N SER A 20 2.16 2.30 2.25
CA SER A 20 1.57 2.43 0.93
C SER A 20 2.59 2.19 -0.16
N GLN A 21 2.12 1.57 -1.24
CA GLN A 21 2.84 1.47 -2.50
C GLN A 21 1.98 2.04 -3.60
N GLU A 22 2.49 3.07 -4.25
CA GLU A 22 1.83 3.70 -5.36
C GLU A 22 2.15 2.96 -6.66
N PHE A 23 1.28 3.14 -7.64
CA PHE A 23 1.48 2.70 -9.00
C PHE A 23 0.80 3.68 -9.94
N SER A 24 1.35 3.85 -11.14
CA SER A 24 0.73 4.68 -12.18
C SER A 24 0.37 3.82 -13.37
N PHE A 25 -0.81 4.09 -13.94
CA PHE A 25 -1.26 3.41 -15.14
C PHE A 25 -0.57 4.00 -16.38
N VAL A 26 -0.16 3.14 -17.30
CA VAL A 26 0.37 3.60 -18.59
C VAL A 26 -0.77 4.20 -19.40
N GLY A 27 -0.63 5.47 -19.80
CA GLY A 27 -1.60 6.19 -20.62
C GLY A 27 -2.61 7.05 -19.84
N LEU A 28 -2.52 7.11 -18.51
CA LEU A 28 -3.39 7.93 -17.66
C LEU A 28 -2.56 8.88 -16.79
N SER A 29 -3.11 10.05 -16.43
CA SER A 29 -2.38 11.16 -15.82
C SER A 29 -2.35 11.16 -14.29
N ASP A 30 -2.84 10.11 -13.63
CA ASP A 30 -2.89 10.00 -12.17
C ASP A 30 -2.40 8.62 -11.69
N LEU A 31 -2.45 8.38 -10.39
CA LEU A 31 -1.95 7.18 -9.74
C LEU A 31 -3.06 6.37 -9.05
N GLY A 32 -2.69 5.19 -8.61
CA GLY A 32 -3.38 4.45 -7.56
C GLY A 32 -2.38 4.07 -6.47
N TYR A 33 -2.91 3.58 -5.36
CA TYR A 33 -2.08 2.96 -4.33
C TYR A 33 -2.67 1.65 -3.86
N THR A 34 -1.84 0.85 -3.22
CA THR A 34 -2.26 -0.27 -2.40
C THR A 34 -1.34 -0.42 -1.21
N GLY A 35 -1.84 -0.97 -0.11
CA GLY A 35 -1.03 -1.14 1.08
C GLY A 35 -1.84 -1.59 2.28
N ILE A 36 -1.24 -1.39 3.46
CA ILE A 36 -1.83 -1.81 4.72
C ILE A 36 -1.82 -0.71 5.75
N GLN A 37 -2.93 -0.59 6.47
CA GLN A 37 -3.04 0.15 7.71
C GLN A 37 -3.19 -0.87 8.83
N PRO A 38 -2.23 -0.98 9.77
CA PRO A 38 -2.47 -1.71 11.00
C PRO A 38 -3.69 -1.12 11.71
N ARG A 39 -4.44 -1.93 12.45
CA ARG A 39 -5.42 -1.45 13.42
C ARG A 39 -4.98 -1.82 14.83
N LYS A 40 -5.71 -1.35 15.83
CA LYS A 40 -5.59 -1.92 17.17
C LYS A 40 -6.09 -3.37 17.14
N ASP A 41 -5.55 -4.20 18.01
CA ASP A 41 -6.07 -5.55 18.18
C ASP A 41 -7.55 -5.52 18.55
N SER A 42 -8.30 -6.47 17.99
CA SER A 42 -9.72 -6.68 18.29
C SER A 42 -9.91 -8.12 18.73
N SER A 43 -10.54 -8.31 19.90
CA SER A 43 -10.74 -9.64 20.51
C SER A 43 -9.46 -10.47 20.60
N GLY A 44 -8.32 -9.82 20.89
CA GLY A 44 -7.00 -10.47 21.01
C GLY A 44 -6.37 -10.88 19.68
N LYS A 45 -6.89 -10.40 18.54
CA LYS A 45 -6.36 -10.69 17.20
C LYS A 45 -5.90 -9.39 16.53
N ALA A 46 -4.80 -9.51 15.80
CA ALA A 46 -4.33 -8.46 14.89
C ALA A 46 -5.35 -8.21 13.79
N VAL A 47 -5.67 -6.96 13.54
CA VAL A 47 -6.58 -6.54 12.48
C VAL A 47 -5.80 -5.73 11.45
N LEU A 48 -5.88 -6.18 10.21
CA LEU A 48 -5.26 -5.55 9.05
C LEU A 48 -6.35 -4.88 8.23
N HIS A 49 -6.17 -3.59 7.95
CA HIS A 49 -6.97 -2.86 6.98
C HIS A 49 -6.19 -2.74 5.68
N GLY A 50 -6.58 -3.52 4.68
CA GLY A 50 -6.00 -3.45 3.34
C GLY A 50 -6.67 -2.33 2.56
N ALA A 51 -5.88 -1.50 1.87
CA ALA A 51 -6.36 -0.41 1.04
C ALA A 51 -5.96 -0.63 -0.43
N PHE A 52 -6.85 -0.22 -1.34
CA PHE A 52 -6.61 -0.22 -2.78
C PHE A 52 -7.44 0.90 -3.43
N SER A 53 -6.76 1.92 -3.95
CA SER A 53 -7.44 3.13 -4.46
C SER A 53 -6.92 3.51 -5.84
N SER A 54 -7.75 4.22 -6.60
CA SER A 54 -7.42 4.89 -7.86
C SER A 54 -7.84 6.34 -7.75
N PHE A 55 -6.96 7.27 -8.09
CA PHE A 55 -7.23 8.72 -8.17
C PHE A 55 -7.66 9.15 -9.58
N ILE A 56 -7.73 8.21 -10.52
CA ILE A 56 -8.14 8.49 -11.89
C ILE A 56 -9.60 8.94 -11.88
N ALA A 57 -9.86 10.17 -12.32
CA ALA A 57 -11.22 10.69 -12.49
C ALA A 57 -12.06 9.75 -13.36
N ASN A 58 -13.37 9.68 -13.10
CA ASN A 58 -14.32 8.78 -13.79
C ASN A 58 -14.04 7.28 -13.61
N THR A 59 -13.19 6.87 -12.65
CA THR A 59 -13.13 5.47 -12.21
C THR A 59 -14.48 5.05 -11.64
N THR A 60 -14.96 3.86 -11.99
CA THR A 60 -16.21 3.28 -11.48
C THR A 60 -15.98 1.97 -10.75
N THR A 61 -16.94 1.53 -9.96
CA THR A 61 -16.88 0.24 -9.27
C THR A 61 -18.28 -0.31 -9.04
N TYR A 62 -18.37 -1.64 -8.97
CA TYR A 62 -19.56 -2.38 -8.52
C TYR A 62 -19.25 -3.25 -7.29
N ASP A 63 -18.03 -3.12 -6.76
CA ASP A 63 -17.52 -3.95 -5.69
C ASP A 63 -17.98 -3.42 -4.34
N GLY A 64 -18.51 -4.30 -3.49
CA GLY A 64 -19.05 -3.92 -2.18
C GLY A 64 -18.00 -3.45 -1.18
N HIS A 65 -16.71 -3.68 -1.44
CA HIS A 65 -15.62 -3.13 -0.63
C HIS A 65 -15.21 -1.71 -1.05
N CYS A 66 -15.80 -1.17 -2.12
CA CYS A 66 -15.38 0.07 -2.74
C CYS A 66 -16.47 1.14 -2.69
N HIS A 67 -16.05 2.40 -2.72
CA HIS A 67 -16.93 3.54 -2.91
C HIS A 67 -16.29 4.57 -3.83
N LEU A 68 -17.12 5.43 -4.43
CA LEU A 68 -16.64 6.57 -5.19
C LEU A 68 -15.96 7.58 -4.25
N GLY A 69 -14.93 8.22 -4.78
CA GLY A 69 -14.13 9.24 -4.11
C GLY A 69 -12.88 8.66 -3.43
N ALA A 70 -11.70 8.98 -3.98
CA ALA A 70 -10.42 8.60 -3.37
C ALA A 70 -9.92 9.73 -2.47
N ASP A 71 -9.88 9.49 -1.17
CA ASP A 71 -9.49 10.46 -0.13
C ASP A 71 -10.24 11.79 -0.23
N GLY A 72 -11.53 11.72 -0.61
CA GLY A 72 -12.41 12.87 -0.82
C GLY A 72 -12.27 13.54 -2.20
N GLY A 73 -11.30 13.12 -3.02
CA GLY A 73 -11.09 13.56 -4.40
C GLY A 73 -11.72 12.63 -5.45
N PRO A 74 -11.40 12.82 -6.74
CA PRO A 74 -11.84 11.96 -7.82
C PRO A 74 -11.38 10.50 -7.66
N GLY A 75 -12.11 9.56 -8.26
CA GLY A 75 -11.71 8.15 -8.35
C GLY A 75 -12.48 7.21 -7.42
N VAL A 76 -11.84 6.14 -6.98
CA VAL A 76 -12.43 5.08 -6.16
C VAL A 76 -11.46 4.66 -5.06
N SER A 77 -11.99 4.50 -3.84
CA SER A 77 -11.30 3.85 -2.73
C SER A 77 -11.95 2.52 -2.40
N CYS A 78 -11.14 1.49 -2.23
CA CYS A 78 -11.54 0.18 -1.74
C CYS A 78 -10.81 -0.16 -0.46
N SER A 79 -11.50 -0.82 0.46
CA SER A 79 -10.84 -1.34 1.66
C SER A 79 -11.52 -2.57 2.23
N VAL A 80 -10.73 -3.35 2.97
CA VAL A 80 -11.23 -4.50 3.70
C VAL A 80 -10.51 -4.63 5.04
N GLU A 81 -11.27 -4.94 6.09
CA GLU A 81 -10.69 -5.38 7.35
C GLU A 81 -10.72 -6.90 7.47
N ARG A 82 -9.58 -7.48 7.82
CA ARG A 82 -9.43 -8.91 8.09
C ARG A 82 -8.52 -9.13 9.28
N ASN A 83 -8.77 -10.22 10.00
CA ASN A 83 -7.80 -10.71 10.97
C ASN A 83 -6.53 -11.12 10.21
N GLY A 84 -5.38 -10.71 10.70
CA GLY A 84 -4.10 -11.02 10.09
C GLY A 84 -3.04 -11.34 11.13
N VAL A 85 -1.79 -11.29 10.71
CA VAL A 85 -0.64 -11.54 11.59
C VAL A 85 0.39 -10.46 11.33
N TYR A 86 0.73 -9.67 12.35
CA TYR A 86 1.83 -8.71 12.25
C TYR A 86 3.18 -9.42 12.12
N ASN A 87 4.21 -8.70 11.66
CA ASN A 87 5.54 -9.25 11.39
C ASN A 87 5.54 -10.33 10.30
N ARG A 88 4.48 -10.39 9.49
CA ARG A 88 4.34 -11.27 8.34
C ARG A 88 4.47 -10.47 7.04
N THR A 89 4.94 -11.14 6.01
CA THR A 89 5.08 -10.57 4.68
C THR A 89 3.79 -10.78 3.89
N TYR A 90 3.24 -9.69 3.36
CA TYR A 90 2.08 -9.72 2.46
C TYR A 90 2.45 -9.17 1.08
N ASN A 91 2.14 -9.89 0.01
CA ASN A 91 2.24 -9.37 -1.35
C ASN A 91 0.94 -8.63 -1.68
N PHE A 92 1.05 -7.38 -2.12
CA PHE A 92 -0.08 -6.64 -2.69
C PHE A 92 -0.05 -6.83 -4.21
N GLU A 93 -1.09 -7.48 -4.73
CA GLU A 93 -1.26 -7.73 -6.15
C GLU A 93 -2.24 -6.73 -6.76
N VAL A 94 -1.86 -6.11 -7.87
CA VAL A 94 -2.73 -5.21 -8.66
C VAL A 94 -2.82 -5.74 -10.08
N LYS A 95 -3.88 -6.49 -10.34
CA LYS A 95 -4.06 -7.21 -11.59
C LYS A 95 -5.17 -6.61 -12.40
N THR A 96 -4.96 -6.50 -13.70
CA THR A 96 -6.06 -6.24 -14.62
C THR A 96 -6.65 -7.57 -15.08
N THR A 97 -7.98 -7.63 -15.20
CA THR A 97 -8.73 -8.77 -15.78
C THR A 97 -9.30 -8.46 -17.17
N GLY A 98 -8.95 -7.29 -17.70
CA GLY A 98 -9.29 -6.81 -19.04
C GLY A 98 -8.40 -5.61 -19.40
N GLU A 99 -8.88 -4.68 -20.23
CA GLU A 99 -8.11 -3.44 -20.51
C GLU A 99 -8.22 -2.41 -19.38
N ASN A 100 -9.31 -2.45 -18.60
CA ASN A 100 -9.68 -1.35 -17.70
C ASN A 100 -10.06 -1.80 -16.28
N LEU A 101 -10.38 -3.08 -16.06
CA LEU A 101 -10.84 -3.59 -14.76
C LEU A 101 -9.65 -4.07 -13.93
N TRP A 102 -9.38 -3.36 -12.84
CA TRP A 102 -8.29 -3.62 -11.92
C TRP A 102 -8.77 -4.19 -10.60
N VAL A 103 -8.02 -5.16 -10.08
CA VAL A 103 -8.33 -5.91 -8.85
C VAL A 103 -7.13 -5.83 -7.92
N GLY A 104 -7.39 -5.40 -6.68
CA GLY A 104 -6.44 -5.35 -5.59
C GLY A 104 -6.59 -6.58 -4.68
N THR A 105 -5.50 -7.26 -4.37
CA THR A 105 -5.49 -8.44 -3.50
C THR A 105 -4.28 -8.42 -2.56
N ALA A 106 -4.50 -8.64 -1.27
CA ALA A 106 -3.40 -8.94 -0.34
C ALA A 106 -3.20 -10.45 -0.27
N VAL A 107 -1.95 -10.90 -0.33
CA VAL A 107 -1.60 -12.33 -0.30
C VAL A 107 -0.61 -12.59 0.81
N ASP A 108 -1.02 -13.41 1.77
CA ASP A 108 -0.14 -13.92 2.80
C ASP A 108 0.83 -14.93 2.18
N ILE A 109 2.13 -14.63 2.17
CA ILE A 109 3.10 -15.52 1.51
C ILE A 109 3.40 -16.80 2.30
N VAL A 110 3.06 -16.82 3.59
CA VAL A 110 3.30 -17.96 4.48
C VAL A 110 2.20 -19.00 4.30
N THR A 111 0.94 -18.54 4.26
CA THR A 111 -0.22 -19.44 4.14
C THR A 111 -0.72 -19.59 2.70
N GLY A 112 -0.38 -18.66 1.81
CA GLY A 112 -0.95 -18.54 0.47
C GLY A 112 -2.37 -17.96 0.46
N GLU A 113 -2.90 -17.53 1.60
CA GLU A 113 -4.24 -16.94 1.70
C GLU A 113 -4.32 -15.66 0.86
N ARG A 114 -5.42 -15.54 0.10
CA ARG A 114 -5.67 -14.41 -0.80
C ARG A 114 -6.89 -13.64 -0.32
N ILE A 115 -6.68 -12.36 0.00
CA ILE A 115 -7.70 -11.46 0.53
C ILE A 115 -8.03 -10.44 -0.56
N HIS A 116 -9.24 -10.55 -1.11
CA HIS A 116 -9.78 -9.55 -2.03
C HIS A 116 -9.99 -8.21 -1.31
N ILE A 117 -9.26 -7.18 -1.74
CA ILE A 117 -9.40 -5.82 -1.18
C ILE A 117 -10.52 -5.08 -1.91
N GLY A 118 -10.56 -5.17 -3.23
CA GLY A 118 -11.59 -4.53 -4.04
C GLY A 118 -11.25 -4.53 -5.53
N SER A 119 -12.17 -4.01 -6.32
CA SER A 119 -12.02 -3.88 -7.77
C SER A 119 -12.66 -2.61 -8.30
N TYR A 120 -12.08 -2.05 -9.36
CA TYR A 120 -12.59 -0.86 -10.02
C TYR A 120 -12.20 -0.81 -11.50
N THR A 121 -12.96 -0.05 -12.28
CA THR A 121 -12.73 0.16 -13.72
C THR A 121 -12.23 1.59 -13.95
N VAL A 122 -11.02 1.74 -14.47
CA VAL A 122 -10.48 3.04 -14.88
C VAL A 122 -11.02 3.45 -16.27
N PRO A 123 -11.13 4.75 -16.59
CA PRO A 123 -11.57 5.18 -17.92
C PRO A 123 -10.50 4.88 -18.98
N GLY A 124 -10.92 4.26 -20.08
CA GLY A 124 -10.06 3.95 -21.23
C GLY A 124 -9.08 2.80 -21.01
N PRO A 125 -8.48 2.27 -22.09
CA PRO A 125 -7.53 1.18 -22.02
C PRO A 125 -6.28 1.61 -21.27
N SER A 126 -6.03 0.96 -20.13
CA SER A 126 -4.76 1.08 -19.43
C SER A 126 -3.76 0.08 -20.04
N GLN A 127 -2.59 0.55 -20.45
CA GLN A 127 -1.58 -0.31 -21.07
C GLN A 127 -0.70 -1.02 -20.02
N GLY A 128 -1.28 -1.32 -18.86
CA GLY A 128 -0.58 -1.83 -17.69
C GLY A 128 -0.17 -0.75 -16.70
N ILE A 129 0.87 -1.04 -15.92
CA ILE A 129 1.40 -0.18 -14.86
C ILE A 129 2.86 0.19 -15.20
N ASN A 130 3.25 1.41 -14.91
CA ASN A 130 4.61 1.89 -15.06
C ASN A 130 5.59 1.09 -14.19
N ARG A 131 6.80 0.85 -14.69
CA ARG A 131 7.83 0.03 -14.03
C ARG A 131 8.27 0.50 -12.63
N SER A 132 8.01 1.76 -12.29
CA SER A 132 8.49 2.37 -11.04
C SER A 132 7.53 3.42 -10.55
N GLN A 133 7.28 3.44 -9.24
CA GLN A 133 6.60 4.53 -8.56
C GLN A 133 7.07 4.61 -7.09
N LEU A 134 6.60 5.64 -6.37
CA LEU A 134 6.88 5.85 -4.97
C LEU A 134 6.24 4.77 -4.08
N SER A 135 6.77 4.66 -2.87
CA SER A 135 6.15 3.99 -1.74
C SER A 135 6.38 4.89 -0.54
N PHE A 136 5.46 4.89 0.42
CA PHE A 136 5.53 5.82 1.55
C PHE A 136 5.01 5.19 2.83
N VAL A 137 5.50 5.73 3.94
CA VAL A 137 4.96 5.50 5.28
C VAL A 137 4.30 6.81 5.70
N GLU A 138 3.01 6.77 5.95
CA GLU A 138 2.25 7.92 6.39
C GLU A 138 1.81 7.74 7.83
N TRP A 139 2.05 8.77 8.64
CA TRP A 139 1.39 8.97 9.93
C TRP A 139 0.33 10.04 9.73
N TYR A 140 -0.92 9.64 9.53
CA TYR A 140 -1.96 10.54 9.02
C TYR A 140 -2.62 11.40 10.13
N LEU A 141 -2.17 11.27 11.38
CA LEU A 141 -2.53 12.24 12.42
C LEU A 141 -1.46 13.32 12.51
N TRP A 142 -1.84 14.58 12.30
CA TRP A 142 -0.95 15.73 12.42
C TRP A 142 -0.58 16.04 13.89
N ASN A 143 0.04 15.09 14.59
CA ASN A 143 0.51 15.20 15.97
C ASN A 143 1.93 14.65 16.12
N THR A 144 2.55 14.94 17.26
CA THR A 144 3.97 14.68 17.52
C THR A 144 4.25 13.32 18.20
N THR A 145 3.23 12.50 18.41
CA THR A 145 3.36 11.19 19.09
C THR A 145 3.52 10.05 18.08
N ILE A 146 4.54 10.18 17.22
CA ILE A 146 4.88 9.22 16.17
C ILE A 146 5.62 8.02 16.78
N ARG A 147 4.90 6.92 17.02
CA ARG A 147 5.47 5.69 17.60
C ARG A 147 6.42 4.99 16.64
N GLN A 148 7.56 4.52 17.12
CA GLN A 148 8.52 3.81 16.28
C GLN A 148 7.90 2.62 15.53
N THR A 149 8.16 2.54 14.22
CA THR A 149 7.86 1.41 13.34
C THR A 149 9.04 1.11 12.42
N VAL A 150 9.14 -0.15 12.01
CA VAL A 150 10.07 -0.63 10.98
C VAL A 150 9.27 -1.37 9.92
N THR A 151 9.50 -1.08 8.66
CA THR A 151 8.80 -1.71 7.54
C THR A 151 9.74 -2.03 6.41
N ILE A 152 9.66 -3.25 5.89
CA ILE A 152 10.37 -3.66 4.69
C ILE A 152 9.39 -3.62 3.52
N PHE A 153 9.76 -2.88 2.49
CA PHE A 153 9.06 -2.80 1.22
C PHE A 153 9.91 -3.50 0.15
N GLY A 154 9.41 -4.58 -0.46
CA GLY A 154 10.14 -5.21 -1.55
C GLY A 154 9.75 -4.71 -2.95
N ASP A 155 10.70 -4.81 -3.88
CA ASP A 155 10.58 -4.34 -5.25
C ASP A 155 9.33 -4.93 -5.95
N PRO A 156 8.63 -4.14 -6.80
CA PRO A 156 7.53 -4.65 -7.60
C PRO A 156 8.02 -5.71 -8.58
N THR A 157 7.21 -6.74 -8.77
CA THR A 157 7.49 -7.85 -9.70
C THR A 157 6.36 -8.02 -10.70
N THR A 158 6.54 -8.82 -11.73
CA THR A 158 5.46 -9.11 -12.69
C THR A 158 5.67 -10.46 -13.35
N THR A 159 4.59 -11.09 -13.81
CA THR A 159 4.67 -12.29 -14.64
C THR A 159 5.00 -11.99 -16.09
N HIS A 160 4.99 -10.71 -16.49
CA HIS A 160 5.36 -10.32 -17.85
C HIS A 160 6.88 -10.49 -18.03
N ALA A 161 7.27 -11.42 -18.91
CA ALA A 161 8.67 -11.76 -19.12
C ALA A 161 9.50 -10.53 -19.53
N GLY A 162 10.71 -10.42 -18.99
CA GLY A 162 11.64 -9.31 -19.28
C GLY A 162 11.30 -7.97 -18.60
N SER A 163 10.20 -7.88 -17.86
CA SER A 163 9.87 -6.67 -17.09
C SER A 163 10.46 -6.73 -15.68
N VAL A 164 11.19 -5.68 -15.33
CA VAL A 164 11.75 -5.48 -13.98
C VAL A 164 11.15 -4.21 -13.39
N GLY A 165 10.54 -4.34 -12.22
CA GLY A 165 10.04 -3.23 -11.45
C GLY A 165 11.04 -2.76 -10.40
N LYS A 166 11.01 -1.47 -10.05
CA LYS A 166 11.82 -0.89 -8.98
C LYS A 166 11.00 0.11 -8.18
N GLN A 167 11.15 0.08 -6.86
CA GLN A 167 10.68 1.21 -6.06
C GLN A 167 11.59 2.41 -6.25
N LYS A 168 11.01 3.61 -6.13
CA LYS A 168 11.81 4.83 -5.97
C LYS A 168 12.38 4.89 -4.56
N ALA A 169 13.43 5.70 -4.39
CA ALA A 169 14.04 5.92 -3.08
C ALA A 169 13.02 6.55 -2.10
N PHE A 170 13.14 6.19 -0.82
CA PHE A 170 12.33 6.74 0.26
C PHE A 170 12.96 8.01 0.80
N TYR A 171 12.14 9.04 1.02
CA TYR A 171 12.53 10.31 1.62
C TYR A 171 11.40 10.85 2.50
N GLU A 172 11.72 11.73 3.45
CA GLU A 172 10.71 12.45 4.23
C GLU A 172 9.99 13.45 3.33
N GLY A 173 8.65 13.46 3.37
CA GLY A 173 7.87 14.50 2.71
C GLY A 173 8.11 15.87 3.33
N ASP A 174 7.93 16.94 2.54
CA ASP A 174 8.35 18.31 2.87
C ASP A 174 7.87 18.83 4.24
N GLY A 175 6.71 18.38 4.72
CA GLY A 175 6.17 18.77 6.03
C GLY A 175 6.76 18.03 7.24
N CYS A 176 7.52 16.96 7.01
CA CYS A 176 7.99 16.02 8.03
C CYS A 176 9.52 15.91 8.12
N VAL A 177 10.27 16.64 7.29
CA VAL A 177 11.75 16.56 7.24
C VAL A 177 12.35 16.82 8.63
N GLY A 178 13.10 15.84 9.13
CA GLY A 178 13.77 15.86 10.43
C GLY A 178 12.85 15.67 11.64
N GLN A 179 11.57 15.37 11.44
CA GLN A 179 10.56 15.31 12.51
C GLN A 179 10.11 13.89 12.85
N ALA A 180 10.36 12.91 11.97
CA ALA A 180 9.83 11.56 12.11
C ALA A 180 10.90 10.51 12.46
N ALA A 181 12.10 10.91 12.90
CA ALA A 181 13.23 9.99 13.12
C ALA A 181 13.44 9.02 11.94
N PHE A 182 13.27 9.52 10.73
CA PHE A 182 13.27 8.72 9.52
C PHE A 182 14.67 8.19 9.18
N HIS A 183 14.71 6.93 8.77
CA HIS A 183 15.87 6.32 8.15
C HIS A 183 15.39 5.31 7.10
N SER A 184 16.08 5.26 5.96
CA SER A 184 15.86 4.23 4.96
C SER A 184 17.20 3.67 4.47
N GLU A 185 17.20 2.38 4.18
CA GLU A 185 18.34 1.71 3.56
C GLU A 185 17.88 0.66 2.55
N SER A 186 18.71 0.44 1.52
CA SER A 186 18.44 -0.62 0.55
C SER A 186 18.74 -1.98 1.18
N VAL A 187 17.82 -2.92 0.99
CA VAL A 187 18.00 -4.33 1.35
C VAL A 187 17.93 -5.19 0.08
N MET A 188 18.17 -6.49 0.21
CA MET A 188 17.97 -7.41 -0.91
C MET A 188 16.53 -7.32 -1.40
N ASP A 189 16.36 -7.05 -2.70
CA ASP A 189 15.06 -6.92 -3.37
C ASP A 189 14.13 -5.87 -2.75
N GLY A 190 14.63 -4.77 -2.16
CA GLY A 190 13.76 -3.74 -1.58
C GLY A 190 14.46 -2.66 -0.77
N ALA A 191 13.70 -2.08 0.15
CA ALA A 191 14.20 -1.14 1.16
C ALA A 191 13.59 -1.42 2.54
N GLU A 192 14.37 -1.21 3.59
CA GLU A 192 13.88 -1.07 4.94
C GLU A 192 13.65 0.42 5.24
N VAL A 193 12.53 0.72 5.89
CA VAL A 193 12.11 2.05 6.28
C VAL A 193 11.80 2.04 7.77
N ASN A 194 12.49 2.93 8.48
CA ASN A 194 12.38 3.15 9.91
C ASN A 194 11.85 4.57 10.14
N CYS A 195 10.86 4.72 11.02
CA CYS A 195 10.40 6.03 11.48
C CYS A 195 9.75 5.94 12.86
N GLY A 196 9.62 7.08 13.53
CA GLY A 196 9.04 7.25 14.86
C GLY A 196 10.02 7.03 16.02
N PHE A 197 9.56 7.32 17.22
CA PHE A 197 10.36 7.37 18.44
C PHE A 197 10.00 6.24 19.42
N THR A 198 10.99 5.71 20.13
CA THR A 198 10.81 4.73 21.21
C THR A 198 10.12 5.34 22.41
N GLY A 199 9.30 4.57 23.13
CA GLY A 199 8.74 4.99 24.43
C GLY A 199 7.54 5.94 24.37
N GLN A 200 7.03 6.26 23.17
CA GLN A 200 5.80 7.04 23.02
C GLN A 200 4.55 6.15 23.14
N SER A 201 3.60 6.56 23.97
CA SER A 201 2.28 5.93 24.13
C SER A 201 1.18 6.76 23.46
N ALA A 202 0.18 6.08 22.89
CA ALA A 202 -1.01 6.69 22.32
C ALA A 202 -1.90 7.34 23.37
#